data_AF-A0A8J5NUK3-F1
#
_entry.id   AF-A0A8J5NUK3-F1
#
_cell.length_a   1.000
_cell.length_b   1.000
_cell.length_c   1.000
_cell.angle_alpha   90.00
_cell.angle_beta   90.00
_cell.angle_gamma   90.00
#
_symmetry.space_group_name_H-M   'P 1'
#
loop_
_entity.id
_entity.type
_entity.pdbx_description
1 polymer ?
#
loop_
_entity_poly.entity_id
_entity_poly.type
_entity_poly.pdbx_seq_one_letter_code
_entity_poly.pdbx_strand_id
1 'polypeptide(L)'
;MHLTLGVMSPKDEGVEQASEVLQSLKLKEYLASARAGKASTEEGLSITLKGLHAFQNPEKTSVLYAPPVDTEGILQKFCEQIKTTFQEAGLMAKEDRPLVLHATVVNTIYVKDGRGRRREKLTIDARDIISSYDDYVWLEDMPLDKVTLCRMGAKKIEGTDDEAYEVVAEVGF
;
A
#
# COMPACT_ATOMS: atom_id res chain seq x y z
N MET A 1 3.58 -8.66 0.23
CA MET A 1 2.59 -7.66 -0.22
C MET A 1 2.69 -6.42 0.66
N HIS A 2 2.27 -5.25 0.19
CA HIS A 2 2.29 -4.00 0.96
C HIS A 2 1.08 -3.13 0.58
N LEU A 3 0.69 -2.21 1.48
CA LEU A 3 -0.26 -1.13 1.20
C LEU A 3 0.53 0.17 1.09
N THR A 4 0.57 0.76 -0.11
CA THR A 4 1.32 2.00 -0.34
C THR A 4 0.51 3.21 0.13
N LEU A 5 1.04 3.98 1.07
CA LEU A 5 0.39 5.20 1.59
C LEU A 5 0.71 6.45 0.76
N GLY A 6 1.86 6.45 0.09
CA GLY A 6 2.31 7.55 -0.74
C GLY A 6 3.66 7.26 -1.38
N VAL A 7 4.02 8.08 -2.36
CA VAL A 7 5.33 8.02 -3.03
C VAL A 7 6.01 9.37 -2.84
N MET A 8 7.31 9.33 -2.59
CA MET A 8 8.14 10.51 -2.42
C MET A 8 9.27 10.50 -3.46
N SER A 9 9.74 11.68 -3.81
CA SER A 9 10.95 11.86 -4.63
C SER A 9 11.86 12.85 -3.91
N PRO A 10 12.43 12.45 -2.75
CA PRO A 10 13.24 13.33 -1.93
C PRO A 10 14.45 13.81 -2.72
N LYS A 11 14.79 15.09 -2.55
CA LYS A 11 16.04 15.68 -3.04
C LYS A 11 17.01 15.79 -1.87
N ASP A 12 18.32 15.73 -2.15
CA ASP A 12 19.38 15.95 -1.16
C ASP A 12 19.17 15.09 0.11
N GLU A 13 19.11 15.73 1.30
CA GLU A 13 18.92 15.11 2.62
C GLU A 13 17.47 14.65 2.90
N GLY A 14 16.56 14.71 1.90
CA GLY A 14 15.14 14.43 2.10
C GLY A 14 14.80 13.01 2.59
N VAL A 15 15.74 12.06 2.49
CA VAL A 15 15.58 10.71 3.09
C VAL A 15 15.76 10.74 4.61
N GLU A 16 16.70 11.53 5.12
CA GLU A 16 16.92 11.71 6.55
C GLU A 16 15.72 12.43 7.16
N GLN A 17 15.27 13.53 6.54
CA GLN A 17 14.05 14.24 6.94
C GLN A 17 12.82 13.32 6.94
N ALA A 18 12.65 12.48 5.92
CA ALA A 18 11.55 11.52 5.89
C ALA A 18 11.64 10.50 7.02
N SER A 19 12.85 10.06 7.36
CA SER A 19 13.08 9.13 8.46
C SER A 19 12.76 9.78 9.81
N GLU A 20 13.12 11.05 10.02
CA GLU A 20 12.74 11.81 11.21
C GLU A 20 11.22 11.97 11.34
N VAL A 21 10.54 12.31 10.24
CA VAL A 21 9.08 12.40 10.21
C VAL A 21 8.45 11.05 10.53
N LEU A 22 8.98 9.95 9.97
CA LEU A 22 8.53 8.59 10.29
C LEU A 22 8.65 8.29 11.79
N GLN A 23 9.80 8.58 12.41
CA GLN A 23 10.02 8.33 13.84
C GLN A 23 9.16 9.23 14.74
N SER A 24 8.72 10.38 14.24
CA SER A 24 7.82 11.28 14.97
C SER A 24 6.34 10.85 14.93
N LEU A 25 5.99 9.84 14.12
CA LEU A 25 4.60 9.40 13.98
C LEU A 25 4.03 8.90 15.30
N LYS A 26 2.81 9.35 15.61
CA LYS A 26 2.11 8.98 16.82
C LYS A 26 1.06 7.91 16.56
N LEU A 27 1.51 6.71 16.18
CA LEU A 27 0.62 5.65 15.67
C LEU A 27 -0.55 5.31 16.61
N LYS A 28 -0.31 5.24 17.93
CA LYS A 28 -1.36 4.99 18.93
C LYS A 28 -2.39 6.12 18.99
N GLU A 29 -1.95 7.37 18.92
CA GLU A 29 -2.85 8.53 18.91
C GLU A 29 -3.68 8.57 17.61
N TYR A 30 -3.05 8.27 16.46
CA TYR A 30 -3.73 8.23 15.16
C TYR A 30 -4.78 7.12 15.12
N LEU A 31 -4.47 5.95 15.67
CA LEU A 31 -5.40 4.83 15.76
C LEU A 31 -6.58 5.14 16.71
N ALA A 32 -6.30 5.73 17.87
CA ALA A 32 -7.34 6.17 18.80
C ALA A 32 -8.27 7.22 18.15
N SER A 33 -7.69 8.18 17.42
CA SER A 33 -8.43 9.19 16.65
C SER A 33 -9.29 8.56 15.55
N ALA A 34 -8.74 7.60 14.79
CA ALA A 34 -9.47 6.89 13.73
C ALA A 34 -10.69 6.11 14.26
N ARG A 35 -10.62 5.67 15.53
CA ARG A 35 -11.68 4.97 16.24
C ARG A 35 -12.68 5.89 16.95
N ALA A 36 -12.45 7.19 17.02
CA ALA A 36 -13.31 8.11 17.76
C ALA A 36 -14.78 7.94 17.33
N GLY A 37 -15.65 7.64 18.31
CA GLY A 37 -17.07 7.35 18.09
C GLY A 37 -17.43 5.88 17.83
N LYS A 38 -16.47 4.95 17.92
CA LYS A 38 -16.70 3.50 17.80
C LYS A 38 -16.46 2.79 19.13
N ALA A 39 -17.32 1.83 19.45
CA ALA A 39 -17.19 0.99 20.65
C ALA A 39 -16.16 -0.12 20.37
N SER A 40 -14.87 0.21 20.39
CA SER A 40 -13.78 -0.74 20.19
C SER A 40 -12.85 -0.69 21.40
N THR A 41 -12.61 -1.85 22.01
CA THR A 41 -11.66 -2.04 23.13
C THR A 41 -10.33 -2.64 22.67
N GLU A 42 -10.15 -2.85 21.37
CA GLU A 42 -8.92 -3.47 20.84
C GLU A 42 -7.77 -2.47 20.85
N GLU A 43 -6.58 -2.91 21.25
CA GLU A 43 -5.41 -2.03 21.32
C GLU A 43 -4.69 -1.85 19.96
N GLY A 44 -4.77 -2.86 19.08
CA GLY A 44 -4.09 -2.87 17.77
C GLY A 44 -5.05 -2.86 16.59
N LEU A 45 -4.52 -2.77 15.36
CA LEU A 45 -5.29 -2.83 14.12
C LEU A 45 -4.92 -4.13 13.37
N SER A 46 -5.91 -4.89 12.90
CA SER A 46 -5.69 -6.04 12.02
C SER A 46 -6.11 -5.71 10.58
N ILE A 47 -5.51 -6.40 9.62
CA ILE A 47 -5.77 -6.23 8.19
C ILE A 47 -6.21 -7.57 7.61
N THR A 48 -7.39 -7.54 7.00
CA THR A 48 -7.90 -8.61 6.14
C THR A 48 -7.93 -8.08 4.70
N LEU A 49 -7.38 -8.84 3.75
CA LEU A 49 -7.41 -8.56 2.32
C LEU A 49 -8.31 -9.58 1.64
N LYS A 50 -9.40 -9.12 1.02
CA LYS A 50 -10.41 -9.98 0.41
C LYS A 50 -10.83 -9.44 -0.95
N GLY A 51 -11.05 -10.34 -1.89
CA GLY A 51 -11.49 -9.99 -3.24
C GLY A 51 -10.32 -9.70 -4.18
N LEU A 52 -10.64 -9.46 -5.44
CA LEU A 52 -9.69 -9.03 -6.46
C LEU A 52 -10.30 -7.95 -7.33
N HIS A 53 -9.63 -6.81 -7.45
CA HIS A 53 -10.16 -5.62 -8.11
C HIS A 53 -9.18 -5.13 -9.18
N ALA A 54 -9.71 -4.39 -10.16
CA ALA A 54 -8.94 -3.65 -11.15
C ALA A 54 -9.09 -2.14 -10.94
N PHE A 55 -8.09 -1.37 -11.34
CA PHE A 55 -8.25 0.07 -11.46
C PHE A 55 -9.00 0.43 -12.76
N GLN A 56 -10.00 1.31 -12.65
CA GLN A 56 -10.73 1.95 -13.76
C GLN A 56 -11.55 1.01 -14.66
N ASN A 57 -10.92 0.14 -15.45
CA ASN A 57 -11.59 -0.70 -16.45
C ASN A 57 -11.14 -2.17 -16.37
N PRO A 58 -11.97 -3.08 -15.83
CA PRO A 58 -11.70 -4.52 -15.80
C PRO A 58 -11.48 -5.17 -17.17
N GLU A 59 -12.07 -4.66 -18.25
CA GLU A 59 -11.93 -5.24 -19.61
C GLU A 59 -10.54 -5.02 -20.20
N LYS A 60 -9.82 -4.03 -19.68
CA LYS A 60 -8.51 -3.62 -20.18
C LYS A 60 -7.63 -3.10 -19.04
N THR A 61 -7.29 -3.99 -18.11
CA THR A 61 -6.45 -3.65 -16.96
C THR A 61 -5.04 -4.23 -17.08
N SER A 62 -4.09 -3.58 -16.44
CA SER A 62 -2.71 -4.05 -16.27
C SER A 62 -2.37 -4.36 -14.81
N VAL A 63 -3.25 -3.99 -13.89
CA VAL A 63 -3.03 -4.11 -12.45
C VAL A 63 -4.27 -4.73 -11.82
N LEU A 64 -4.06 -5.78 -11.04
CA LEU A 64 -5.06 -6.35 -10.15
C LEU A 64 -4.55 -6.25 -8.73
N TYR A 65 -5.46 -5.95 -7.81
CA TYR A 65 -5.12 -5.75 -6.41
C TYR A 65 -6.19 -6.34 -5.49
N ALA A 66 -5.77 -6.75 -4.29
CA ALA A 66 -6.66 -7.10 -3.21
C ALA A 66 -6.90 -5.85 -2.34
N PRO A 67 -8.15 -5.38 -2.18
CA PRO A 67 -8.46 -4.31 -1.24
C PRO A 67 -8.47 -4.82 0.21
N PRO A 68 -8.21 -3.95 1.20
CA PRO A 68 -8.49 -4.28 2.58
C PRO A 68 -10.00 -4.25 2.87
N VAL A 69 -10.44 -5.13 3.76
CA VAL A 69 -11.77 -5.08 4.36
C VAL A 69 -11.73 -4.05 5.49
N ASP A 70 -12.37 -2.90 5.26
CA ASP A 70 -12.42 -1.80 6.23
C ASP A 70 -13.85 -1.23 6.36
N THR A 71 -14.77 -2.08 6.80
CA THR A 71 -16.20 -1.75 6.97
C THR A 71 -16.40 -0.49 7.82
N GLU A 72 -15.50 -0.28 8.78
CA GLU A 72 -15.55 0.78 9.75
C GLU A 72 -14.82 2.06 9.31
N GLY A 73 -14.04 2.01 8.23
CA GLY A 73 -13.20 3.11 7.76
C GLY A 73 -12.05 3.46 8.70
N ILE A 74 -11.69 2.57 9.63
CA ILE A 74 -10.64 2.82 10.64
C ILE A 74 -9.27 2.78 9.97
N LEU A 75 -9.00 1.74 9.17
CA LEU A 75 -7.71 1.59 8.49
C LEU A 75 -7.49 2.75 7.53
N GLN A 76 -8.51 3.14 6.76
CA GLN A 76 -8.46 4.27 5.84
C GLN A 76 -8.09 5.57 6.58
N LYS A 77 -8.80 5.93 7.65
CA LYS A 77 -8.52 7.15 8.43
C LYS A 77 -7.15 7.12 9.10
N PHE A 78 -6.73 5.97 9.60
CA PHE A 78 -5.40 5.79 10.19
C PHE A 78 -4.30 6.06 9.16
N CYS A 79 -4.41 5.43 7.98
CA CYS A 79 -3.46 5.60 6.88
C CYS A 79 -3.46 7.02 6.31
N GLU A 80 -4.62 7.68 6.24
CA GLU A 80 -4.74 9.08 5.81
C GLU A 80 -4.00 10.03 6.77
N GLN A 81 -4.12 9.85 8.09
CA GLN A 81 -3.38 10.67 9.06
C GLN A 81 -1.85 10.55 8.88
N ILE A 82 -1.35 9.34 8.60
CA ILE A 82 0.07 9.13 8.28
C ILE A 82 0.42 9.89 7.00
N LYS A 83 -0.34 9.69 5.91
CA LYS A 83 -0.13 10.38 4.63
C LYS A 83 -0.11 11.90 4.82
N THR A 84 -1.07 12.45 5.57
CA THR A 84 -1.17 13.89 5.86
C THR A 84 0.06 14.40 6.60
N THR A 85 0.60 13.66 7.57
CA THR A 85 1.83 14.07 8.28
C THR A 85 3.00 14.28 7.32
N PHE A 86 3.20 13.36 6.36
CA PHE A 86 4.24 13.50 5.34
C PHE A 86 3.94 14.62 4.33
N GLN A 87 2.67 14.88 4.01
CA GLN A 87 2.27 16.00 3.15
C GLN A 87 2.50 17.35 3.82
N GLU A 88 2.22 17.47 5.12
CA GLU A 88 2.43 18.68 5.91
C GLU A 88 3.92 18.98 6.09
N ALA A 89 4.76 17.94 6.20
CA ALA A 89 6.21 18.06 6.18
C ALA A 89 6.79 18.42 4.80
N GLY A 90 5.97 18.53 3.75
CA GLY A 90 6.40 18.86 2.40
C GLY A 90 7.12 17.73 1.65
N LEU A 91 7.09 16.50 2.18
CA LEU A 91 7.78 15.34 1.61
C LEU A 91 6.92 14.59 0.57
N MET A 92 5.60 14.70 0.69
CA MET A 92 4.63 14.15 -0.27
C MET A 92 3.82 15.26 -0.93
N ALA A 93 3.50 15.07 -2.21
CA ALA A 93 2.59 15.98 -2.90
C ALA A 93 1.20 15.94 -2.24
N LYS A 94 0.57 17.11 -2.13
CA LYS A 94 -0.86 17.20 -1.85
C LYS A 94 -1.60 16.77 -3.11
N GLU A 95 -2.32 15.66 -3.00
CA GLU A 95 -3.14 15.11 -4.07
C GLU A 95 -4.60 15.38 -3.74
N ASP A 96 -5.37 15.86 -4.72
CA ASP A 96 -6.83 16.05 -4.56
C ASP A 96 -7.60 14.73 -4.59
N ARG A 97 -6.91 13.60 -4.72
CA ARG A 97 -7.50 12.27 -4.78
C ARG A 97 -7.37 11.57 -3.44
N PRO A 98 -8.43 10.88 -2.99
CA PRO A 98 -8.38 10.09 -1.77
C PRO A 98 -7.34 8.97 -1.88
N LEU A 99 -6.79 8.56 -0.74
CA LEU A 99 -5.92 7.40 -0.66
C LEU A 99 -6.71 6.14 -1.04
N VAL A 100 -6.21 5.35 -1.97
CA VAL A 100 -6.80 4.05 -2.32
C VAL A 100 -5.89 2.96 -1.77
N LEU A 101 -6.27 2.39 -0.62
CA LEU A 101 -5.54 1.28 -0.04
C LEU A 101 -5.73 0.02 -0.88
N HIS A 102 -4.62 -0.60 -1.28
CA HIS A 102 -4.62 -1.80 -2.09
C HIS A 102 -3.31 -2.57 -1.96
N ALA A 103 -3.39 -3.89 -2.00
CA ALA A 103 -2.24 -4.76 -2.14
C ALA A 103 -2.18 -5.26 -3.59
N THR A 104 -1.16 -4.85 -4.34
CA THR A 104 -1.02 -5.29 -5.73
C THR A 104 -0.72 -6.79 -5.79
N VAL A 105 -1.53 -7.53 -6.55
CA VAL A 105 -1.41 -8.97 -6.78
C VAL A 105 -0.82 -9.25 -8.17
N VAL A 106 -1.31 -8.54 -9.19
CA VAL A 106 -0.83 -8.66 -10.57
C VAL A 106 -0.44 -7.29 -11.08
N ASN A 107 0.72 -7.18 -11.70
CA ASN A 107 1.10 -6.01 -12.47
C ASN A 107 1.85 -6.43 -13.74
N THR A 108 1.22 -6.20 -14.90
CA THR A 108 1.73 -6.66 -16.19
C THR A 108 3.00 -5.93 -16.64
N ILE A 109 3.41 -4.83 -15.97
CA ILE A 109 4.68 -4.16 -16.32
C ILE A 109 5.90 -5.08 -16.09
N TYR A 110 5.76 -6.09 -15.22
CA TYR A 110 6.83 -7.01 -14.88
C TYR A 110 6.92 -8.21 -15.83
N VAL A 111 5.97 -8.35 -16.76
CA VAL A 111 6.03 -9.39 -17.79
C VAL A 111 7.13 -9.03 -18.79
N LYS A 112 8.25 -9.75 -18.70
CA LYS A 112 9.38 -9.61 -19.63
C LYS A 112 9.00 -10.22 -20.98
N ASP A 113 9.13 -9.44 -22.05
CA ASP A 113 9.07 -9.95 -23.41
C ASP A 113 10.49 -10.17 -23.92
N GLY A 114 10.75 -11.32 -24.57
CA GLY A 114 12.10 -11.73 -25.03
C GLY A 114 12.66 -10.89 -26.18
N ARG A 115 12.02 -9.76 -26.54
CA ARG A 115 12.36 -8.91 -27.67
C ARG A 115 12.32 -7.45 -27.21
N GLY A 116 13.47 -6.88 -26.87
CA GLY A 116 13.66 -5.56 -26.21
C GLY A 116 13.17 -4.30 -26.94
N ARG A 117 11.96 -4.30 -27.50
CA ARG A 117 11.24 -3.09 -27.93
C ARG A 117 10.31 -2.64 -26.81
N ARG A 118 10.26 -1.33 -26.57
CA ARG A 118 9.27 -0.68 -25.68
C ARG A 118 7.87 -1.01 -26.22
N ARG A 119 7.20 -1.98 -25.61
CA ARG A 119 5.88 -2.44 -26.04
C ARG A 119 4.80 -1.57 -25.43
N GLU A 120 3.67 -1.45 -26.13
CA GLU A 120 2.42 -0.98 -25.52
C GLU A 120 2.15 -1.76 -24.24
N LYS A 121 1.57 -1.06 -23.26
CA LYS A 121 1.23 -1.62 -21.95
C LYS A 121 0.38 -2.88 -22.14
N LEU A 122 0.88 -4.04 -21.70
CA LEU A 122 0.13 -5.30 -21.76
C LEU A 122 -1.11 -5.16 -20.88
N THR A 123 -2.29 -5.41 -21.44
CA THR A 123 -3.56 -5.37 -20.73
C THR A 123 -4.31 -6.68 -20.90
N ILE A 124 -5.08 -7.04 -19.89
CA ILE A 124 -5.92 -8.24 -19.85
C ILE A 124 -7.37 -7.83 -19.60
N ASP A 125 -8.30 -8.63 -20.11
CA ASP A 125 -9.69 -8.64 -19.65
C ASP A 125 -9.73 -9.49 -18.38
N ALA A 126 -10.03 -8.84 -17.26
CA ALA A 126 -10.00 -9.44 -15.94
C ALA A 126 -11.38 -9.68 -15.35
N ARG A 127 -12.48 -9.47 -16.10
CA ARG A 127 -13.85 -9.62 -15.55
C ARG A 127 -14.09 -10.99 -14.94
N ASP A 128 -13.73 -12.05 -15.66
CA ASP A 128 -13.92 -13.43 -15.20
C ASP A 128 -13.00 -13.77 -14.01
N ILE A 129 -11.77 -13.26 -14.04
CA ILE A 129 -10.79 -13.48 -12.97
C ILE A 129 -11.26 -12.76 -11.70
N ILE A 130 -11.67 -11.50 -11.80
CA ILE A 130 -12.23 -10.73 -10.68
C ILE A 130 -13.42 -11.47 -10.07
N SER A 131 -14.38 -11.90 -10.91
CA SER A 131 -15.56 -12.64 -10.45
C SER A 131 -15.19 -13.96 -9.75
N SER A 132 -14.13 -14.63 -10.19
CA SER A 132 -13.69 -15.90 -9.59
C SER A 132 -13.03 -15.73 -8.21
N TYR A 133 -12.55 -14.52 -7.90
CA TYR A 133 -11.81 -14.21 -6.67
C TYR A 133 -12.56 -13.24 -5.75
N ASP A 134 -13.84 -12.94 -6.01
CA ASP A 134 -14.63 -11.94 -5.27
C ASP A 134 -14.66 -12.20 -3.75
N ASP A 135 -14.78 -13.49 -3.37
CA ASP A 135 -14.75 -13.93 -1.98
C ASP A 135 -13.40 -14.47 -1.50
N TYR A 136 -12.36 -14.43 -2.35
CA TYR A 136 -11.06 -15.00 -2.01
C TYR A 136 -10.36 -14.17 -0.93
N VAL A 137 -9.93 -14.83 0.14
CA VAL A 137 -9.20 -14.20 1.24
C VAL A 137 -7.70 -14.37 1.01
N TRP A 138 -7.01 -13.26 0.73
CA TRP A 138 -5.57 -13.23 0.50
C TRP A 138 -4.76 -13.17 1.81
N LEU A 139 -5.36 -12.55 2.82
CA LEU A 139 -4.80 -12.32 4.15
C LEU A 139 -5.96 -12.15 5.12
N GLU A 140 -5.91 -12.79 6.28
CA GLU A 140 -6.97 -12.73 7.29
C GLU A 140 -6.38 -12.30 8.64
N ASP A 141 -6.99 -11.29 9.26
CA ASP A 141 -6.73 -10.79 10.61
C ASP A 141 -5.24 -10.61 10.95
N MET A 142 -4.45 -10.19 9.97
CA MET A 142 -3.02 -9.98 10.16
C MET A 142 -2.79 -8.71 10.99
N PRO A 143 -2.12 -8.78 12.16
CA PRO A 143 -1.79 -7.60 12.94
C PRO A 143 -0.94 -6.62 12.14
N LEU A 144 -1.30 -5.34 12.21
CA LEU A 144 -0.49 -4.25 11.69
C LEU A 144 0.53 -3.84 12.75
N ASP A 145 1.79 -4.20 12.54
CA ASP A 145 2.83 -3.96 13.54
C ASP A 145 3.65 -2.70 13.27
N LYS A 146 3.77 -2.27 12.01
CA LYS A 146 4.71 -1.21 11.61
C LYS A 146 4.36 -0.46 10.33
N VAL A 147 4.94 0.74 10.24
CA VAL A 147 4.99 1.58 9.03
C VAL A 147 6.44 1.68 8.57
N THR A 148 6.68 1.48 7.27
CA THR A 148 8.03 1.42 6.69
C THR A 148 8.24 2.47 5.61
N LEU A 149 9.41 3.10 5.60
CA LEU A 149 9.94 3.79 4.44
C LEU A 149 10.78 2.83 3.61
N CYS A 150 10.45 2.72 2.33
CA CYS A 150 11.09 1.78 1.42
C CYS A 150 11.72 2.49 0.23
N ARG A 151 12.91 2.06 -0.20
CA ARG A 151 13.44 2.49 -1.51
C ARG A 151 12.58 1.90 -2.62
N MET A 152 12.22 2.71 -3.60
CA MET A 152 11.53 2.24 -4.79
C MET A 152 12.37 1.23 -5.58
N GLY A 153 11.68 0.25 -6.17
CA GLY A 153 12.30 -0.84 -6.92
C GLY A 153 12.68 -1.98 -5.99
N ALA A 154 11.85 -3.02 -5.98
CA ALA A 154 12.16 -4.24 -5.24
C ALA A 154 13.49 -4.83 -5.76
N LYS A 155 14.29 -5.36 -4.85
CA LYS A 155 15.57 -6.00 -5.13
C LYS A 155 15.40 -7.50 -4.96
N LYS A 156 16.10 -8.26 -5.80
CA LYS A 156 16.21 -9.71 -5.64
C LYS A 156 16.76 -10.06 -4.27
N ILE A 157 16.12 -11.01 -3.60
CA ILE A 157 16.63 -11.61 -2.39
C ILE A 157 17.58 -12.74 -2.80
N GLU A 158 18.82 -12.67 -2.31
CA GLU A 158 19.85 -13.66 -2.63
C GLU A 158 19.40 -15.08 -2.22
N GLY A 159 19.55 -16.03 -3.15
CA GLY A 159 19.16 -17.42 -2.93
C GLY A 159 17.67 -17.72 -3.13
N THR A 160 16.87 -16.75 -3.59
CA THR A 160 15.44 -16.95 -3.90
C THR A 160 15.07 -16.37 -5.26
N ASP A 161 13.89 -16.72 -5.77
CA ASP A 161 13.27 -16.05 -6.92
C ASP A 161 12.45 -14.81 -6.50
N ASP A 162 12.45 -14.47 -5.21
CA ASP A 162 11.64 -13.38 -4.65
C ASP A 162 12.36 -12.04 -4.73
N GLU A 163 11.55 -10.97 -4.72
CA GLU A 163 12.02 -9.59 -4.64
C GLU A 163 11.37 -8.88 -3.45
N ALA A 164 12.14 -8.09 -2.71
CA ALA A 164 11.65 -7.27 -1.61
C ALA A 164 12.14 -5.84 -1.70
N TYR A 165 11.35 -4.95 -1.13
CA TYR A 165 11.74 -3.55 -0.97
C TYR A 165 12.82 -3.44 0.11
N GLU A 166 13.82 -2.61 -0.13
CA GLU A 166 14.80 -2.24 0.89
C GLU A 166 14.14 -1.26 1.87
N VAL A 167 14.03 -1.66 3.14
CA VAL A 167 13.55 -0.80 4.22
C VAL A 167 14.66 0.17 4.62
N VAL A 168 14.37 1.46 4.51
CA VAL A 168 15.27 2.56 4.90
C VAL A 168 15.08 2.94 6.36
N ALA A 169 13.83 2.99 6.80
CA ALA A 169 13.45 3.25 8.18
C ALA A 169 12.09 2.60 8.47
N GLU A 170 11.83 2.28 9.73
CA GLU A 170 10.55 1.74 10.17
C GLU A 170 10.20 2.25 11.58
N VAL A 171 8.91 2.29 11.87
CA VAL A 171 8.36 2.60 13.20
C VAL A 171 7.22 1.63 13.51
N GLY A 172 7.21 1.09 14.73
CA GLY A 172 6.18 0.16 15.22
C GLY A 172 5.26 0.78 16.27
N PHE A 173 4.22 0.03 16.64
CA PHE A 173 3.30 0.40 17.74
C PHE A 173 3.94 0.31 19.14
#